data_AF-A0A5K1C8M2-F1
#
_entry.id   AF-A0A5K1C8M2-F1
#
_cell.length_a   1.000
_cell.length_b   1.000
_cell.length_c   1.000
_cell.angle_alpha   90.00
_cell.angle_beta   90.00
_cell.angle_gamma   90.00
#
_symmetry.space_group_name_H-M   'P 1'
#
loop_
_entity.id
_entity.type
_entity.pdbx_description
1 polymer ?
#
loop_
_entity_poly.entity_id
_entity_poly.type
_entity_poly.pdbx_seq_one_letter_code
_entity_poly.pdbx_strand_id
1 'polypeptide(L)'
;ICWCYTCKATLSKVTYVWSWEFAMMINMDISVNKLSGELPSLLSELQMLEYLNLSHNTFDGNIPQQLDHMVSIKAIVLSLTNFP
;
A
#
# COMPACT_ATOMS: atom_id res chain seq x y z
N ILE A 1 13.97 -18.22 6.20
CA ILE A 1 14.27 -16.81 5.89
C ILE A 1 12.95 -16.07 5.92
N CYS A 2 12.58 -15.54 7.09
CA CYS A 2 11.35 -14.75 7.27
C CYS A 2 11.73 -13.29 7.12
N TRP A 3 11.10 -12.56 6.19
CA TRP A 3 11.22 -11.11 6.12
C TRP A 3 9.86 -10.49 6.46
N CYS A 4 9.87 -9.79 7.59
CA CYS A 4 8.80 -8.95 8.09
C CYS A 4 9.44 -7.59 8.37
N TYR A 5 9.13 -6.58 7.56
CA TYR A 5 9.52 -5.21 7.84
C TYR A 5 8.29 -4.44 8.30
N THR A 6 7.95 -4.56 9.58
CA THR A 6 7.08 -3.59 10.26
C THR A 6 7.84 -2.27 10.35
N CYS A 7 7.32 -1.20 9.75
CA CYS A 7 7.87 0.14 9.90
C CYS A 7 7.30 0.79 11.16
N LYS A 8 8.10 0.85 12.22
CA LYS A 8 7.89 1.78 13.35
C LYS A 8 8.88 2.92 13.17
N ALA A 9 8.52 3.98 12.45
CA ALA A 9 9.34 5.18 12.38
C ALA A 9 8.51 6.43 12.07
N THR A 10 8.60 7.37 13.00
CA THR A 10 8.12 8.75 12.95
C THR A 10 8.57 9.46 11.68
N LEU A 11 7.67 10.22 11.05
CA LEU A 11 7.94 11.04 9.87
C LEU A 11 8.89 12.19 10.23
N SER A 12 10.20 11.93 10.18
CA SER A 12 11.19 13.00 10.11
C SER A 12 12.36 12.54 9.27
N LYS A 13 12.34 12.99 8.01
CA LYS A 13 13.45 13.00 7.05
C LYS A 13 13.96 11.62 6.61
N VAL A 14 13.43 11.15 5.48
CA VAL A 14 14.19 10.25 4.60
C VAL A 14 14.23 10.90 3.22
N THR A 15 15.37 11.53 2.94
CA THR A 15 15.70 12.08 1.63
C THR A 15 16.63 11.11 0.90
N TYR A 16 16.19 10.71 -0.30
CA TYR A 16 16.87 10.13 -1.46
C TYR A 16 17.53 8.75 -1.37
N VAL A 17 16.95 7.81 -2.13
CA VAL A 17 17.70 6.90 -3.01
C VAL A 17 16.98 6.84 -4.35
N TRP A 18 17.64 7.32 -5.41
CA TRP A 18 17.24 7.09 -6.80
C TRP A 18 18.00 5.85 -7.28
N SER A 19 17.31 4.74 -7.57
CA SER A 19 17.83 3.62 -8.37
C SER A 19 16.70 2.61 -8.58
N TRP A 20 16.65 2.04 -9.76
CA TRP A 20 15.57 1.30 -10.44
C TRP A 20 15.41 -0.15 -9.92
N GLU A 21 15.62 -0.35 -8.61
CA GLU A 21 15.61 -1.67 -7.94
C GLU A 21 14.41 -1.91 -7.02
N PHE A 22 13.51 -0.93 -6.84
CA PHE A 22 12.22 -1.21 -6.21
C PHE A 22 11.27 -1.79 -7.25
N ALA A 23 10.72 -2.98 -7.14
CA ALA A 23 10.99 -4.18 -6.38
C ALA A 23 9.97 -5.13 -7.01
N MET A 24 10.26 -6.42 -7.05
CA MET A 24 9.28 -7.47 -7.39
C MET A 24 8.24 -7.56 -6.26
N MET A 25 7.51 -6.47 -6.00
CA MET A 25 6.58 -6.36 -4.91
C MET A 25 5.26 -6.93 -5.40
N ILE A 26 5.24 -8.25 -5.41
CA ILE A 26 4.07 -9.07 -5.68
C ILE A 26 3.06 -8.83 -4.55
N ASN A 27 3.53 -8.68 -3.31
CA ASN A 27 2.67 -8.52 -2.13
C ASN A 27 3.10 -7.30 -1.29
N MET A 28 2.15 -6.44 -0.96
CA MET A 28 2.29 -5.31 -0.03
C MET A 28 1.30 -5.50 1.12
N ASP A 29 1.81 -5.68 2.33
CA ASP A 29 1.01 -5.76 3.55
C ASP A 29 1.35 -4.59 4.47
N ILE A 30 0.40 -3.67 4.65
CA ILE A 30 0.49 -2.54 5.58
C ILE A 30 -0.67 -2.58 6.60
N SER A 31 -1.24 -3.76 6.80
CA SER A 31 -2.35 -3.97 7.73
C SER A 31 -1.95 -3.72 9.20
N VAL A 32 -2.95 -3.55 10.05
CA VAL A 32 -2.80 -3.39 11.51
C VAL A 32 -1.92 -2.18 11.87
N ASN A 33 -2.20 -1.07 11.20
CA ASN A 33 -1.59 0.22 11.49
C ASN A 33 -2.65 1.27 11.79
N LYS A 34 -2.21 2.49 12.11
CA LYS A 34 -3.08 3.65 12.32
C LYS A 34 -3.01 4.60 11.12
N LEU A 35 -2.83 4.06 9.92
CA LEU A 35 -2.79 4.88 8.70
C LEU A 35 -4.21 5.40 8.41
N SER A 36 -4.31 6.65 7.97
CA SER A 36 -5.58 7.37 7.79
C SER A 36 -5.50 8.28 6.57
N GLY A 37 -6.65 8.78 6.12
CA GLY A 37 -6.76 9.57 4.91
C GLY A 37 -7.13 8.73 3.70
N GLU A 38 -7.17 9.38 2.54
CA GLU A 38 -7.52 8.74 1.27
C GLU A 38 -6.35 7.94 0.69
N LEU A 39 -6.67 6.89 -0.06
CA LEU A 39 -5.68 6.14 -0.83
C LEU A 39 -5.12 7.03 -1.96
N PRO A 40 -3.79 7.21 -2.04
CA PRO A 40 -3.21 8.01 -3.10
C PRO A 40 -3.32 7.30 -4.45
N SER A 41 -3.69 8.03 -5.50
CA SER A 41 -3.76 7.51 -6.87
C SER A 41 -2.43 6.96 -7.38
N LEU A 42 -1.31 7.38 -6.79
CA LEU A 42 0.04 6.90 -7.08
C LEU A 42 0.20 5.39 -6.85
N LEU A 43 -0.63 4.76 -6.01
CA LEU A 43 -0.62 3.31 -5.82
C LEU A 43 -0.87 2.54 -7.12
N SER A 44 -1.54 3.16 -8.10
CA SER A 44 -1.75 2.60 -9.43
C SER A 44 -0.45 2.44 -10.25
N GLU A 45 0.65 3.10 -9.88
CA GLU A 45 1.94 2.95 -10.55
C GLU A 45 2.63 1.62 -10.22
N LEU A 46 2.17 0.91 -9.18
CA LEU A 46 2.69 -0.39 -8.77
C LEU A 46 2.14 -1.53 -9.66
N GLN A 47 2.51 -1.51 -10.94
CA GLN A 47 1.96 -2.39 -11.97
C GLN A 47 2.25 -3.90 -11.77
N MET A 48 3.24 -4.24 -10.94
CA MET A 48 3.59 -5.61 -10.58
C MET A 48 2.93 -6.12 -9.29
N LEU A 49 2.15 -5.28 -8.60
CA LEU A 49 1.51 -5.65 -7.35
C LEU A 49 0.36 -6.63 -7.60
N GLU A 50 0.40 -7.78 -6.95
CA GLU A 50 -0.62 -8.82 -7.00
C GLU A 50 -1.52 -8.84 -5.76
N TYR A 51 -0.97 -8.51 -4.60
CA TYR A 51 -1.68 -8.54 -3.33
C TYR A 51 -1.45 -7.26 -2.53
N LEU A 52 -2.54 -6.60 -2.13
CA LEU A 52 -2.50 -5.40 -1.29
C LEU A 52 -3.37 -5.60 -0.04
N ASN A 53 -2.77 -5.57 1.14
CA ASN A 53 -3.49 -5.66 2.41
C ASN A 53 -3.44 -4.33 3.17
N LEU A 54 -4.59 -3.67 3.26
CA LEU A 54 -4.80 -2.41 3.97
C LEU A 54 -5.62 -2.60 5.26
N SER A 55 -5.96 -3.83 5.60
CA SER A 55 -6.91 -4.13 6.68
C SER A 55 -6.47 -3.57 8.02
N HIS A 56 -7.43 -3.36 8.92
CA HIS A 56 -7.17 -2.81 10.25
C HIS A 56 -6.37 -1.50 10.20
N ASN A 57 -6.82 -0.58 9.35
CA ASN A 57 -6.35 0.80 9.29
C ASN A 57 -7.56 1.74 9.35
N THR A 58 -7.29 3.03 9.43
CA THR A 58 -8.30 4.09 9.47
C THR A 58 -8.40 4.86 8.15
N PHE A 59 -8.03 4.23 7.03
CA PHE A 59 -8.21 4.81 5.69
C PHE A 59 -9.70 5.10 5.43
N ASP A 60 -9.96 6.23 4.79
CA ASP A 60 -11.29 6.77 4.52
C ASP A 60 -11.36 7.40 3.11
N GLY A 61 -12.50 7.99 2.77
CA GLY A 61 -12.77 8.55 1.45
C GLY A 61 -13.06 7.49 0.39
N ASN A 62 -12.74 7.78 -0.87
CA ASN A 62 -13.03 6.90 -1.99
C ASN A 62 -11.80 6.06 -2.38
N ILE A 63 -12.06 4.84 -2.85
CA ILE A 63 -11.05 4.03 -3.52
C ILE A 63 -10.72 4.73 -4.86
N PRO A 64 -9.46 5.12 -5.13
CA PRO A 64 -9.10 5.81 -6.35
C PRO A 64 -9.35 4.88 -7.55
N GLN A 65 -10.13 5.36 -8.52
CA GLN A 65 -10.46 4.63 -9.75
C GLN A 65 -9.21 4.22 -10.54
N GLN A 66 -8.08 4.92 -10.33
CA GLN A 66 -6.80 4.58 -10.94
C GLN A 66 -6.29 3.18 -10.55
N LEU A 67 -6.77 2.59 -9.43
CA LEU A 67 -6.45 1.21 -9.07
C LEU A 67 -6.99 0.20 -10.10
N ASP A 68 -8.01 0.58 -10.88
CA ASP A 68 -8.52 -0.23 -12.01
C ASP A 68 -7.46 -0.41 -13.10
N HIS A 69 -6.43 0.44 -13.15
CA HIS A 69 -5.33 0.34 -14.12
C HIS A 69 -4.19 -0.59 -13.67
N MET A 70 -4.30 -1.25 -12.52
CA MET A 70 -3.28 -2.17 -12.03
C MET A 70 -3.41 -3.52 -12.71
N VAL A 71 -2.45 -3.85 -13.58
CA VAL A 71 -2.55 -5.04 -14.46
C VAL A 71 -2.36 -6.36 -13.70
N SER A 72 -1.53 -6.39 -12.66
CA SER A 72 -1.17 -7.63 -11.97
C SER A 72 -1.99 -7.92 -10.72
N ILE A 73 -2.88 -7.01 -10.30
CA ILE A 73 -3.58 -7.11 -9.01
C ILE A 73 -4.56 -8.31 -9.02
N LYS A 74 -4.47 -9.14 -7.99
CA LYS A 74 -5.31 -10.34 -7.81
C LYS A 74 -6.24 -10.21 -6.63
N ALA A 75 -5.78 -9.56 -5.55
CA ALA A 75 -6.60 -9.32 -4.38
C ALA A 75 -6.20 -8.04 -3.64
N ILE A 76 -7.22 -7.33 -3.18
CA ILE A 76 -7.10 -6.18 -2.28
C ILE A 76 -7.93 -6.47 -1.04
N VAL A 77 -7.33 -6.36 0.13
CA VAL A 77 -8.00 -6.57 1.42
C VAL A 77 -8.19 -5.24 2.12
N LEU A 78 -9.46 -4.85 2.27
CA LEU A 78 -9.90 -3.58 2.87
C LEU A 78 -10.66 -3.78 4.19
N SER A 79 -10.68 -5.00 4.75
CA SER A 79 -11.48 -5.30 5.94
C SER A 79 -11.07 -4.41 7.12
N LEU A 80 -12.07 -3.91 7.88
CA LEU A 80 -11.83 -3.05 9.04
C LEU A 80 -11.07 -1.76 8.66
N THR A 81 -11.51 -1.14 7.57
CA THR A 81 -11.20 0.24 7.17
C THR A 81 -12.50 1.06 7.16
N ASN A 82 -12.42 2.37 6.92
CA ASN A 82 -13.59 3.26 6.87
C ASN A 82 -14.04 3.56 5.43
N PHE A 83 -13.66 2.73 4.44
CA PHE A 83 -14.20 2.86 3.08
C PHE A 83 -15.72 2.61 3.08
N PRO A 84 -16.49 3.38 2.29
CA PRO A 84 -17.94 3.21 2.16
C PRO A 84 -18.35 1.88 1.50
#